data_AF-A0A9E1AYW3-F1
#
_entry.id   AF-A0A9E1AYW3-F1
#
_cell.length_a   1.000
_cell.length_b   1.000
_cell.length_c   1.000
_cell.angle_alpha   90.00
_cell.angle_beta   90.00
_cell.angle_gamma   90.00
#
_symmetry.space_group_name_H-M   'P 1'
#
loop_
_entity.id
_entity.type
_entity.pdbx_description
1 polymer ?
#
loop_
_entity_poly.entity_id
_entity_poly.type
_entity_poly.pdbx_seq_one_letter_code
_entity_poly.pdbx_strand_id
1 'polypeptide(L)'
;MSFGTILIIIFMVMFWMFRAIVALCTQFSIDFIGIVSYNLTFEIIISFITLICIILVIRRNLIGALAYFLMYGLYYGQHLFNSLVSIVGGETISIALSANLVCDLMATLLAIFCLFDVILDKNRKAHPKDEKTDWYFNNKDYDEELKKRDSRDDTNEYKYY
;
A
#
# COMPACT_ATOMS: atom_id res chain seq x y z
N MET A 1 -8.86 -10.18 8.57
CA MET A 1 -7.69 -9.41 8.06
C MET A 1 -6.51 -10.36 8.02
N SER A 2 -5.68 -10.32 6.97
CA SER A 2 -4.42 -11.08 6.95
C SER A 2 -3.40 -10.44 7.91
N PHE A 3 -2.48 -11.25 8.44
CA PHE A 3 -1.35 -10.79 9.26
C PHE A 3 -0.57 -9.66 8.57
N GLY A 4 -0.36 -9.78 7.25
CA GLY A 4 0.35 -8.77 6.45
C GLY A 4 -0.29 -7.38 6.53
N THR A 5 -1.62 -7.29 6.55
CA THR A 5 -2.24 -5.96 6.68
C THR A 5 -2.14 -5.40 8.10
N ILE A 6 -2.25 -6.24 9.12
CA ILE A 6 -2.11 -5.78 10.52
C ILE A 6 -0.71 -5.18 10.70
N LEU A 7 0.30 -5.84 10.13
CA LEU A 7 1.68 -5.34 10.12
C LEU A 7 1.79 -3.97 9.43
N ILE A 8 1.17 -3.79 8.25
CA ILE A 8 1.17 -2.50 7.54
C ILE A 8 0.52 -1.40 8.38
N ILE A 9 -0.63 -1.67 9.02
CA ILE A 9 -1.31 -0.70 9.87
C ILE A 9 -0.42 -0.29 11.06
N ILE A 10 0.25 -1.25 11.70
CA ILE A 10 1.18 -0.97 12.79
C ILE A 10 2.32 -0.07 12.30
N PHE A 11 2.93 -0.38 11.15
CA PHE A 11 3.98 0.46 10.58
C PHE A 11 3.49 1.87 10.23
N MET A 12 2.25 2.04 9.74
CA MET A 12 1.66 3.36 9.51
C MET A 12 1.55 4.17 10.80
N VAL A 13 1.10 3.56 11.90
CA VAL A 13 0.97 4.22 13.20
C VAL A 13 2.35 4.55 13.79
N MET A 14 3.30 3.62 13.71
CA MET A 14 4.68 3.85 14.18
C MET A 14 5.34 4.98 13.41
N PHE A 15 5.22 4.98 12.08
CA PHE A 15 5.79 6.03 11.23
C PHE A 15 5.13 7.38 11.51
N TRP A 16 3.82 7.41 11.73
CA TRP A 16 3.10 8.62 12.14
C TRP A 16 3.62 9.19 13.46
N MET A 17 3.76 8.36 14.51
CA MET A 17 4.31 8.81 15.80
C MET A 17 5.75 9.32 15.66
N PHE A 18 6.58 8.61 14.88
CA PHE A 18 7.93 9.04 14.57
C PHE A 18 7.95 10.44 13.92
N ARG A 19 7.11 10.69 12.92
CA ARG A 19 7.01 12.01 12.27
C ARG A 19 6.48 13.09 13.21
N ALA A 20 5.53 12.77 14.09
CA ALA A 20 5.06 13.71 15.09
C ALA A 20 6.19 14.15 16.04
N ILE A 21 7.05 13.22 16.47
CA ILE A 21 8.24 13.54 17.29
C ILE A 21 9.22 14.41 16.52
N VAL A 22 9.52 14.07 15.25
CA VAL A 22 10.44 14.86 14.40
C VAL A 22 9.92 16.30 14.21
N ALA A 23 8.61 16.48 14.02
CA ALA A 23 7.99 17.80 13.91
C ALA A 23 8.17 18.63 15.19
N LEU A 24 7.97 18.01 16.36
CA LEU A 24 8.21 18.67 17.65
C LEU A 24 9.68 19.01 17.86
N CYS A 25 10.61 18.08 17.58
CA CYS A 25 12.04 18.33 17.66
C CYS A 25 12.47 19.49 16.76
N THR A 26 11.90 19.57 15.54
CA THR A 26 12.15 20.69 14.63
C THR A 26 11.66 22.01 15.22
N GLN A 27 10.49 22.02 15.87
CA GLN A 27 9.95 23.22 16.52
C GLN A 27 10.83 23.74 17.67
N PHE A 28 11.39 22.84 18.47
CA PHE A 28 12.27 23.18 19.59
C PHE A 28 13.74 23.33 19.20
N SER A 29 14.08 23.23 17.90
CA SER A 29 15.47 23.25 17.40
C SER A 29 16.37 22.20 18.05
N ILE A 30 15.78 21.05 18.42
CA ILE A 30 16.53 19.89 18.94
C ILE A 30 16.99 19.07 17.73
N ASP A 31 18.30 18.88 17.61
CA ASP A 31 18.87 18.09 16.52
C ASP A 31 18.58 16.59 16.70
N PHE A 32 17.74 16.05 15.83
CA PHE A 32 17.35 14.65 15.83
C PHE A 32 18.10 13.89 14.74
N ILE A 33 19.42 13.74 14.92
CA ILE A 33 20.30 13.02 13.97
C ILE A 33 20.22 13.66 12.55
N GLY A 34 20.07 14.98 12.49
CA GLY A 34 19.90 15.72 11.24
C GLY A 34 18.57 15.47 10.52
N ILE A 35 17.61 14.75 11.12
CA ILE A 35 16.27 14.55 10.56
C ILE A 35 15.43 15.78 10.91
N VAL A 36 14.98 16.49 9.87
CA VAL A 36 14.29 17.78 10.02
C VAL A 36 13.00 17.77 9.23
N SER A 37 12.01 18.49 9.74
CA SER A 37 10.79 18.77 8.99
C SER A 37 11.07 19.80 7.90
N TYR A 38 10.92 19.42 6.63
CA TYR A 38 11.12 20.33 5.50
C TYR A 38 10.26 21.58 5.59
N ASN A 39 8.97 21.39 5.89
CA ASN A 39 8.05 22.48 6.17
C ASN A 39 7.11 22.07 7.31
N LEU A 40 7.29 22.72 8.46
CA LEU A 40 6.56 22.40 9.69
C LEU A 40 5.03 22.56 9.53
N THR A 41 4.56 23.54 8.76
CA THR A 41 3.12 23.72 8.51
C THR A 41 2.54 22.53 7.73
N PHE A 42 3.23 22.07 6.69
CA PHE A 42 2.78 20.91 5.91
C PHE A 42 2.85 19.61 6.70
N GLU A 43 3.89 19.39 7.50
CA GLU A 43 3.99 18.22 8.38
C GLU A 43 2.80 18.10 9.33
N ILE A 44 2.41 19.21 9.97
CA ILE A 44 1.27 19.22 10.88
C ILE A 44 -0.01 18.85 10.13
N ILE A 45 -0.25 19.47 8.97
CA ILE A 45 -1.43 19.19 8.14
C ILE A 45 -1.46 17.71 7.72
N ILE A 46 -0.35 17.20 7.18
CA ILE A 46 -0.24 15.81 6.72
C ILE A 46 -0.45 14.85 7.89
N SER A 47 0.13 15.14 9.06
CA SER A 47 -0.03 14.33 10.28
C SER A 47 -1.51 14.18 10.67
N PHE A 48 -2.31 15.25 10.65
CA PHE A 48 -3.74 15.13 10.94
C PHE A 48 -4.50 14.34 9.87
N ILE A 49 -4.22 14.57 8.58
CA ILE A 49 -4.91 13.84 7.51
C ILE A 49 -4.52 12.35 7.55
N THR A 50 -3.29 12.01 7.93
CA THR A 50 -2.85 10.61 8.03
C THR A 50 -3.62 9.82 9.07
N LEU A 51 -4.02 10.43 10.19
CA LEU A 51 -4.89 9.78 11.17
C LEU A 51 -6.23 9.37 10.54
N ILE A 52 -6.82 10.25 9.74
CA ILE A 52 -8.06 9.97 9.00
C ILE A 52 -7.82 8.84 7.99
N CYS A 53 -6.69 8.87 7.26
CA CYS A 53 -6.32 7.82 6.32
C CYS A 53 -6.14 6.47 7.01
N ILE A 54 -5.49 6.41 8.18
CA ILE A 54 -5.31 5.16 8.95
C ILE A 54 -6.68 4.56 9.31
N ILE A 55 -7.62 5.38 9.79
CA ILE A 55 -9.00 4.92 10.10
C ILE A 55 -9.69 4.36 8.85
N LEU A 56 -9.56 5.04 7.71
CA LEU A 56 -10.15 4.58 6.44
C LEU A 56 -9.49 3.29 5.90
N VAL A 57 -8.18 3.13 6.09
CA VAL A 57 -7.43 1.93 5.71
C VAL A 57 -7.82 0.73 6.60
N ILE A 58 -8.01 0.96 7.91
CA ILE A 58 -8.54 -0.06 8.82
C ILE A 58 -9.92 -0.53 8.35
N ARG A 59 -10.77 0.40 7.88
CA ARG A 59 -12.09 0.08 7.28
C ARG A 59 -12.01 -0.51 5.87
N ARG A 60 -10.80 -0.75 5.33
CA ARG A 60 -10.56 -1.29 3.98
C ARG A 60 -11.10 -0.43 2.84
N ASN A 61 -11.14 0.88 3.04
CA ASN A 61 -11.55 1.81 2.00
C ASN A 61 -10.38 2.15 1.06
N LEU A 62 -10.54 1.90 -0.25
CA LEU A 62 -9.54 2.27 -1.26
C LEU A 62 -9.24 3.77 -1.27
N ILE A 63 -10.25 4.60 -1.02
CA ILE A 63 -10.09 6.06 -1.05
C ILE A 63 -9.08 6.49 0.03
N GLY A 64 -9.11 5.85 1.20
CA GLY A 64 -8.16 6.12 2.29
C GLY A 64 -6.73 5.75 1.91
N ALA A 65 -6.54 4.57 1.31
CA ALA A 65 -5.22 4.10 0.87
C ALA A 65 -4.67 4.95 -0.29
N LEU A 66 -5.52 5.34 -1.23
CA LEU A 66 -5.14 6.20 -2.36
C LEU A 66 -4.80 7.61 -1.90
N ALA A 67 -5.58 8.19 -0.98
CA ALA A 67 -5.27 9.48 -0.37
C ALA A 67 -3.94 9.44 0.39
N TYR A 68 -3.69 8.38 1.16
CA TYR A 68 -2.41 8.18 1.84
C TYR A 68 -1.25 8.12 0.85
N PHE A 69 -1.40 7.32 -0.22
CA PHE A 69 -0.40 7.21 -1.28
C PHE A 69 -0.10 8.53 -1.96
N LEU A 70 -1.12 9.29 -2.35
CA LEU A 70 -0.94 10.58 -3.02
C LEU A 70 -0.26 11.60 -2.11
N MET A 71 -0.71 11.72 -0.85
CA MET A 71 -0.09 12.69 0.07
C MET A 71 1.38 12.35 0.33
N TYR A 72 1.68 11.08 0.62
CA TYR A 72 3.05 10.67 0.96
C TYR A 72 3.94 10.69 -0.28
N GLY A 73 3.43 10.27 -1.43
CA GLY A 73 4.16 10.29 -2.69
C GLY A 73 4.42 11.71 -3.20
N LEU A 74 3.47 12.63 -3.06
CA LEU A 74 3.67 14.02 -3.49
C LEU A 74 4.61 14.77 -2.56
N TYR A 75 4.43 14.61 -1.24
CA TYR A 75 5.26 15.34 -0.28
C TYR A 75 6.64 14.70 -0.14
N TYR A 76 6.73 13.48 0.40
CA TYR A 76 8.01 12.80 0.63
C TYR A 76 8.68 12.35 -0.68
N GLY A 77 7.89 11.94 -1.68
CA GLY A 77 8.45 11.52 -2.97
C GLY A 77 9.05 12.66 -3.78
N GLN A 78 8.51 13.88 -3.69
CA GLN A 78 9.15 15.06 -4.29
C GLN A 78 10.49 15.37 -3.63
N HIS A 79 10.56 15.33 -2.30
CA HIS A 79 11.81 15.55 -1.56
C HIS A 79 12.85 14.46 -1.85
N LEU A 80 12.41 13.21 -1.96
CA LEU A 80 13.25 12.09 -2.38
C LEU A 80 13.82 12.31 -3.78
N PHE A 81 12.96 12.66 -4.75
CA PHE A 81 13.39 12.87 -6.14
C PHE A 81 14.41 14.01 -6.24
N ASN A 82 14.13 15.14 -5.60
CA ASN A 82 15.04 16.29 -5.59
C ASN A 82 16.39 15.92 -4.96
N SER A 83 16.38 15.19 -3.84
CA SER A 83 17.60 14.74 -3.19
C SER A 83 18.40 13.77 -4.06
N LEU A 84 17.74 12.86 -4.78
CA LEU A 84 18.40 11.96 -5.74
C LEU A 84 19.04 12.72 -6.91
N VAL A 85 18.34 13.71 -7.47
CA VAL A 85 18.88 14.54 -8.56
C VAL A 85 20.12 15.31 -8.10
N SER A 86 20.09 15.90 -6.90
CA SER A 86 21.26 16.56 -6.30
C SER A 86 22.46 15.63 -6.16
N ILE A 87 22.24 14.38 -5.73
CA ILE A 87 23.31 13.37 -5.60
C ILE A 87 23.92 13.02 -6.96
N VAL A 88 23.08 12.82 -7.98
CA VAL A 88 23.53 12.55 -9.35
C VAL A 88 24.27 13.76 -9.94
N GLY A 89 23.90 14.98 -9.54
CA GLY A 89 24.56 16.23 -9.91
C GLY A 89 25.93 16.45 -9.26
N GLY A 90 26.39 15.57 -8.37
CA GLY A 90 27.72 15.62 -7.77
C GLY A 90 27.80 16.43 -6.46
N GLU A 91 26.68 16.76 -5.82
CA GLU A 91 26.69 17.40 -4.52
C GLU A 91 27.16 16.44 -3.41
N THR A 92 27.96 16.94 -2.46
CA THR A 92 28.42 16.15 -1.32
C THR A 92 27.29 15.89 -0.34
N ILE A 93 27.02 14.62 -0.07
CA ILE A 93 25.98 14.19 0.87
C ILE A 93 26.43 14.48 2.30
N SER A 94 25.72 15.39 2.98
CA SER A 94 25.86 15.54 4.43
C SER A 94 25.14 14.40 5.16
N ILE A 95 25.58 14.07 6.38
CA ILE A 95 24.95 13.02 7.20
C ILE A 95 23.46 13.33 7.43
N ALA A 96 23.10 14.60 7.63
CA ALA A 96 21.72 15.05 7.76
C ALA A 96 20.87 14.80 6.50
N LEU A 97 21.43 15.05 5.30
CA LEU A 97 20.74 14.79 4.04
C LEU A 97 20.51 13.27 3.86
N SER A 98 21.49 12.45 4.25
CA SER A 98 21.38 10.99 4.14
C SER A 98 20.28 10.40 5.04
N ALA A 99 20.12 10.92 6.26
CA ALA A 99 19.11 10.44 7.20
C ALA A 99 17.68 10.79 6.74
N ASN A 100 17.46 12.03 6.27
CA ASN A 100 16.17 12.44 5.71
C ASN A 100 15.84 11.64 4.44
N LEU A 101 16.81 11.39 3.56
CA LEU A 101 16.59 10.60 2.35
C LEU A 101 16.11 9.18 2.66
N VAL A 102 16.70 8.52 3.66
CA VAL A 102 16.25 7.19 4.10
C VAL A 102 14.82 7.24 4.65
N CYS A 103 14.48 8.28 5.43
CA CYS A 103 13.12 8.48 5.92
C CYS A 103 12.11 8.70 4.78
N ASP A 104 12.44 9.51 3.78
CA ASP A 104 11.57 9.78 2.64
C ASP A 104 11.36 8.51 1.79
N LEU A 105 12.41 7.69 1.66
CA LEU A 105 12.33 6.41 0.96
C LEU A 105 11.43 5.43 1.72
N MET A 106 11.56 5.35 3.04
CA MET A 106 10.69 4.53 3.87
C MET A 106 9.23 5.00 3.79
N ALA A 107 8.99 6.32 3.84
CA ALA A 107 7.66 6.90 3.71
C ALA A 107 7.00 6.53 2.38
N THR A 108 7.76 6.67 1.29
CA THR A 108 7.29 6.39 -0.06
C THR A 108 7.02 4.89 -0.27
N LEU A 109 7.90 4.02 0.22
CA LEU A 109 7.68 2.56 0.17
C LEU A 109 6.45 2.14 0.98
N LEU A 110 6.30 2.66 2.20
CA LEU A 110 5.16 2.34 3.05
C LEU A 110 3.83 2.76 2.38
N ALA A 111 3.82 3.93 1.73
CA ALA A 111 2.68 4.42 0.96
C ALA A 111 2.32 3.50 -0.21
N ILE A 112 3.32 3.00 -0.94
CA ILE A 112 3.15 2.02 -2.02
C ILE A 112 2.58 0.71 -1.47
N PHE A 113 3.19 0.14 -0.43
CA PHE A 113 2.74 -1.12 0.17
C PHE A 113 1.31 -1.03 0.72
N CYS A 114 0.95 0.09 1.33
CA CYS A 114 -0.42 0.34 1.81
C CYS A 114 -1.43 0.27 0.66
N LEU A 115 -1.16 0.93 -0.46
CA LEU A 115 -2.03 0.91 -1.63
C LEU A 115 -2.13 -0.50 -2.22
N PHE A 116 -1.01 -1.21 -2.37
CA PHE A 116 -1.00 -2.57 -2.88
C PHE A 116 -1.78 -3.54 -1.97
N ASP A 117 -1.66 -3.44 -0.64
CA ASP A 117 -2.41 -4.32 0.27
C ASP A 117 -3.92 -4.16 0.10
N VAL A 118 -4.43 -2.93 0.01
CA VAL A 118 -5.88 -2.70 -0.16
C VAL A 118 -6.37 -3.12 -1.55
N ILE A 119 -5.56 -2.93 -2.60
CA ILE A 119 -5.88 -3.41 -3.95
C ILE A 119 -5.90 -4.95 -3.99
N LEU A 120 -4.88 -5.61 -3.43
CA LEU A 120 -4.78 -7.06 -3.40
C LEU A 120 -5.92 -7.69 -2.59
N ASP A 121 -6.33 -7.08 -1.47
CA ASP A 121 -7.49 -7.55 -0.69
C ASP A 121 -8.79 -7.45 -1.49
N LYS A 122 -8.98 -6.38 -2.26
CA LYS A 122 -10.13 -6.26 -3.17
C LYS A 122 -10.08 -7.25 -4.33
N ASN A 123 -8.91 -7.48 -4.91
CA ASN A 123 -8.75 -8.45 -5.98
C ASN A 123 -9.07 -9.88 -5.50
N ARG A 124 -8.62 -10.24 -4.28
CA ARG A 124 -8.98 -11.52 -3.63
C ARG A 124 -10.47 -11.67 -3.37
N LYS A 125 -11.18 -10.57 -3.06
CA LYS A 125 -12.64 -10.58 -2.89
C LYS A 125 -13.40 -10.67 -4.22
N ALA A 126 -12.84 -10.13 -5.30
CA ALA A 126 -13.41 -10.23 -6.65
C ALA A 126 -13.25 -11.63 -7.26
N HIS A 127 -12.17 -12.32 -6.92
CA HIS A 127 -11.89 -13.70 -7.34
C HIS A 127 -11.68 -14.60 -6.11
N PRO A 128 -12.76 -14.97 -5.40
CA PRO A 128 -12.65 -15.92 -4.30
C PRO A 128 -12.21 -17.28 -4.87
N LYS A 129 -11.10 -17.81 -4.37
CA LYS A 129 -10.70 -19.19 -4.63
C LYS A 129 -11.06 -20.04 -3.43
N ASP A 130 -11.87 -21.08 -3.64
CA ASP A 130 -12.24 -22.03 -2.60
C ASP A 130 -11.38 -23.30 -2.74
N GLU A 131 -10.40 -23.45 -1.86
CA GLU A 131 -9.46 -24.58 -1.87
C GLU A 131 -10.16 -25.95 -1.81
N LYS A 132 -11.38 -26.02 -1.26
CA LYS A 132 -12.13 -27.29 -1.13
C LYS A 132 -12.82 -27.72 -2.42
N THR A 133 -13.17 -26.78 -3.29
CA THR A 133 -13.99 -27.03 -4.47
C THR A 133 -13.26 -26.70 -5.76
N ASP A 134 -12.37 -25.71 -5.77
CA ASP A 134 -11.65 -25.26 -6.97
C ASP A 134 -10.73 -26.31 -7.56
N TRP A 135 -10.19 -27.25 -6.78
CA TRP A 135 -9.36 -28.33 -7.31
C TRP A 135 -10.15 -29.25 -8.26
N TYR A 136 -11.47 -29.36 -8.06
CA TYR A 136 -12.36 -30.16 -8.89
C TYR A 136 -12.84 -29.35 -10.11
N PHE A 137 -13.23 -28.09 -9.90
CA PHE A 137 -13.79 -27.25 -10.97
C PHE A 137 -12.76 -26.59 -11.90
N ASN A 138 -11.50 -26.42 -11.48
CA ASN A 138 -10.40 -25.87 -12.30
C ASN A 138 -9.41 -26.96 -12.76
N ASN A 139 -9.87 -28.17 -13.08
CA ASN A 139 -9.03 -29.21 -13.67
C ASN A 139 -9.45 -29.50 -15.13
N LYS A 140 -8.47 -29.84 -15.98
CA LYS A 140 -8.68 -30.19 -17.39
C LYS A 140 -9.65 -31.36 -17.55
N ASP A 141 -9.65 -32.28 -16.60
CA ASP A 141 -10.54 -33.44 -16.58
C ASP A 141 -12.02 -33.02 -16.40
N TYR A 142 -12.30 -32.00 -15.58
CA TYR A 142 -13.64 -31.45 -15.40
C TYR A 142 -14.13 -30.70 -16.65
N ASP A 143 -13.25 -29.93 -17.30
CA ASP A 143 -13.54 -29.28 -18.59
C ASP A 143 -13.87 -30.30 -19.69
N GLU A 144 -13.17 -31.46 -19.70
CA GLU A 144 -13.48 -32.55 -20.61
C GLU A 144 -14.82 -33.23 -20.29
N GLU A 145 -15.15 -33.42 -19.01
CA GLU A 145 -16.46 -33.95 -18.59
C GLU A 145 -17.61 -33.01 -18.97
N LEU A 146 -17.43 -31.69 -18.81
CA LEU A 146 -18.39 -30.67 -19.21
C LEU A 146 -18.63 -30.71 -20.72
N LYS A 147 -17.57 -30.71 -21.53
CA LYS A 147 -17.69 -30.83 -22.99
C LYS A 147 -18.39 -32.13 -23.42
N LYS A 148 -18.12 -33.24 -22.74
CA LYS A 148 -18.80 -34.51 -23.01
C LYS A 148 -20.28 -34.47 -22.63
N ARG A 149 -20.67 -33.77 -21.56
CA ARG A 149 -22.09 -33.57 -21.20
C ARG A 149 -22.80 -32.63 -22.16
N ASP A 150 -22.20 -31.49 -22.49
CA ASP A 150 -22.77 -30.56 -23.47
C ASP A 150 -22.99 -31.24 -24.83
N SER A 151 -22.03 -32.06 -25.28
CA SER A 151 -22.18 -32.82 -26.53
C SER A 151 -23.31 -33.85 -26.50
N ARG A 152 -23.76 -34.27 -25.32
CA ARG A 152 -24.88 -35.21 -25.14
C ARG A 152 -26.21 -34.48 -25.05
N ASP A 153 -26.25 -33.32 -24.40
CA ASP A 153 -27.46 -32.49 -24.29
C ASP A 153 -27.82 -31.81 -25.63
N ASP A 154 -26.85 -31.49 -26.49
CA ASP A 154 -27.14 -31.06 -27.87
C ASP A 154 -27.68 -32.19 -28.76
N THR A 155 -27.52 -33.45 -28.35
CA THR A 155 -28.08 -34.63 -29.04
C THR A 155 -29.36 -35.16 -28.40
N ASN A 156 -30.19 -34.27 -27.84
CA ASN A 156 -31.51 -34.61 -27.25
C ASN A 156 -32.45 -35.33 -28.25
N GLU A 157 -32.25 -36.63 -28.45
CA GLU A 157 -33.24 -37.57 -28.94
C GLU A 157 -34.19 -37.87 -27.77
N TYR A 158 -35.19 -37.01 -27.59
CA TYR A 158 -36.34 -37.36 -26.74
C TYR A 158 -37.03 -38.58 -27.36
N LYS A 159 -36.74 -39.77 -26.85
CA LYS A 159 -37.57 -40.95 -27.09
C LYS A 159 -38.85 -40.79 -26.28
N TYR A 160 -39.87 -40.26 -26.93
CA TYR A 160 -41.25 -40.39 -26.49
C TYR A 160 -41.63 -41.88 -26.61
N TYR A 161 -41.88 -42.54 -25.48
CA TYR A 161 -42.52 -43.85 -25.43
C TYR A 161 -44.04 -43.68 -25.44
#